data_AF-A2DST7-F1
#
_entry.id   AF-A2DST7-F1
#
_cell.length_a   1.000
_cell.length_b   1.000
_cell.length_c   1.000
_cell.angle_alpha   90.00
_cell.angle_beta   90.00
_cell.angle_gamma   90.00
#
_symmetry.space_group_name_H-M   'P 1'
#
loop_
_entity.id
_entity.type
_entity.pdbx_description
1 polymer ?
#
loop_
_entity_poly.entity_id
_entity_poly.type
_entity_poly.pdbx_seq_one_letter_code
_entity_poly.pdbx_strand_id
1 'polypeptide(L)'
;MPVKRRNHGRSKMNRGHTRTVNCMNCGRQVPKDKAITRFAIKNMVDASSAKDVSDACIYQGYELPKTYQKQYYCVSCAVHRHVVRPRNVNVRRNRVPLFLKLRLEKLEQRNAQRLSKE
;
A
#
# COMPACT_ATOMS: atom_id res chain seq x y z
N MET A 1 -2.51 32.84 5.96
CA MET A 1 -3.14 31.51 5.78
C MET A 1 -2.16 30.42 6.22
N PRO A 2 -2.48 29.60 7.24
CA PRO A 2 -1.56 28.56 7.71
C PRO A 2 -1.43 27.40 6.71
N VAL A 3 -0.19 26.95 6.45
CA VAL A 3 0.09 25.83 5.54
C VAL A 3 0.16 24.52 6.33
N LYS A 4 -0.82 23.62 6.14
CA LYS A 4 -0.89 22.33 6.85
C LYS A 4 0.25 21.36 6.55
N ARG A 5 0.84 21.40 5.33
CA ARG A 5 1.93 20.51 4.89
C ARG A 5 2.92 21.26 4.00
N ARG A 6 4.22 21.09 4.24
CA ARG A 6 5.31 21.68 3.44
C ARG A 6 5.23 21.37 1.95
N ASN A 7 4.75 20.18 1.57
CA ASN A 7 4.63 19.75 0.17
C ASN A 7 3.23 19.97 -0.44
N HIS A 8 2.33 20.70 0.25
CA HIS A 8 0.93 20.88 -0.15
C HIS A 8 0.16 19.57 -0.41
N GLY A 9 0.66 18.43 0.11
CA GLY A 9 0.06 17.11 -0.08
C GLY A 9 0.36 16.43 -1.42
N ARG A 10 1.42 16.84 -2.13
CA ARG A 10 1.80 16.30 -3.44
C ARG A 10 3.31 16.03 -3.54
N SER A 11 3.74 15.25 -4.54
CA SER A 11 5.16 15.00 -4.87
C SER A 11 5.64 15.79 -6.11
N LYS A 12 5.04 16.95 -6.38
CA LYS A 12 5.46 17.86 -7.45
C LYS A 12 6.64 18.71 -6.99
N MET A 13 7.80 18.54 -7.62
CA MET A 13 9.01 19.35 -7.44
C MET A 13 9.60 19.66 -8.83
N ASN A 14 10.16 20.86 -9.03
CA ASN A 14 10.84 21.31 -10.26
C ASN A 14 10.08 21.05 -11.57
N ARG A 15 8.74 21.21 -11.56
CA ARG A 15 7.89 21.03 -12.76
C ARG A 15 6.59 21.83 -12.65
N GLY A 16 6.05 22.27 -13.79
CA GLY A 16 4.81 23.05 -13.87
C GLY A 16 3.53 22.21 -13.87
N HIS A 17 3.48 21.12 -14.63
CA HIS A 17 2.28 20.28 -14.77
C HIS A 17 2.60 18.79 -14.58
N THR A 18 1.59 18.00 -14.20
CA THR A 18 1.69 16.56 -14.01
C THR A 18 0.45 15.91 -14.60
N ARG A 19 0.63 14.87 -15.42
CA ARG A 19 -0.49 14.10 -15.98
C ARG A 19 -1.45 13.64 -14.88
N THR A 20 -2.72 13.65 -15.21
CA THR A 20 -3.80 13.18 -14.35
C THR A 20 -4.04 11.68 -14.54
N VAL A 21 -4.65 11.06 -13.55
CA VAL A 21 -5.09 9.66 -13.52
C VAL A 21 -6.50 9.61 -12.95
N ASN A 22 -7.25 8.58 -13.32
CA ASN A 22 -8.61 8.40 -12.82
C ASN A 22 -8.59 7.55 -11.56
N CYS A 23 -9.40 7.92 -10.57
CA CYS A 23 -9.60 7.12 -9.37
C CYS A 23 -10.38 5.85 -9.71
N MET A 24 -9.88 4.69 -9.29
CA MET A 24 -10.53 3.40 -9.57
C MET A 24 -11.97 3.28 -9.05
N ASN A 25 -12.29 3.92 -7.93
CA ASN A 25 -13.61 3.76 -7.30
C ASN A 25 -14.68 4.74 -7.75
N CYS A 26 -14.32 6.00 -7.98
CA CYS A 26 -15.29 7.06 -8.26
C CYS A 26 -15.07 7.71 -9.63
N GLY A 27 -14.11 7.24 -10.42
CA GLY A 27 -13.76 7.81 -11.73
C GLY A 27 -13.13 9.21 -11.68
N ARG A 28 -13.14 9.90 -10.52
CA ARG A 28 -12.65 11.27 -10.38
C ARG A 28 -11.22 11.41 -10.88
N GLN A 29 -10.98 12.44 -11.69
CA GLN A 29 -9.66 12.80 -12.16
C GLN A 29 -8.80 13.41 -11.03
N VAL A 30 -7.60 12.87 -10.84
CA VAL A 30 -6.65 13.29 -9.80
C VAL A 30 -5.27 13.42 -10.41
N PRO A 31 -4.47 14.43 -10.06
CA PRO A 31 -3.07 14.48 -10.50
C PRO A 31 -2.26 13.27 -9.99
N LYS A 32 -1.44 12.67 -10.85
CA LYS A 32 -0.71 11.42 -10.57
C LYS A 32 0.16 11.47 -9.31
N ASP A 33 0.73 12.62 -9.00
CA ASP A 33 1.59 12.92 -7.85
C ASP A 33 0.81 13.22 -6.55
N LYS A 34 -0.52 13.35 -6.63
CA LYS A 34 -1.43 13.43 -5.46
C LYS A 34 -2.17 12.12 -5.22
N ALA A 35 -2.35 11.31 -6.26
CA ALA A 35 -3.06 10.05 -6.18
C ALA A 35 -2.39 9.11 -5.16
N ILE A 36 -3.22 8.41 -4.40
CA ILE A 36 -2.75 7.41 -3.44
C ILE A 36 -2.62 6.11 -4.21
N THR A 37 -1.38 5.68 -4.40
CA THR A 37 -1.06 4.46 -5.16
C THR A 37 -0.93 3.27 -4.21
N ARG A 38 -1.53 2.15 -4.60
CA ARG A 38 -1.33 0.85 -3.95
C ARG A 38 -1.05 -0.19 -5.02
N PHE A 39 -0.02 -0.98 -4.81
CA PHE A 39 0.26 -2.12 -5.67
C PHE A 39 -0.22 -3.36 -4.94
N ALA A 40 -1.26 -3.99 -5.47
CA ALA A 40 -1.80 -5.23 -4.94
C ALA A 40 -1.29 -6.37 -5.82
N ILE A 41 -0.54 -7.28 -5.20
CA ILE A 41 -0.17 -8.56 -5.77
C ILE A 41 -1.00 -9.59 -5.03
N LYS A 42 -1.82 -10.35 -5.76
CA LYS A 42 -2.65 -11.40 -5.18
C LYS A 42 -2.56 -12.62 -6.08
N ASN A 43 -2.58 -13.82 -5.50
CA ASN A 43 -2.81 -15.02 -6.30
C ASN A 43 -4.18 -14.88 -6.99
N MET A 44 -4.33 -15.49 -8.18
CA MET A 44 -5.61 -15.44 -8.89
C MET A 44 -6.73 -16.16 -8.12
N VAL A 45 -6.38 -17.22 -7.41
CA VAL A 45 -7.29 -18.01 -6.57
C VAL A 45 -7.08 -17.63 -5.10
N ASP A 46 -8.16 -17.65 -4.32
CA ASP A 46 -8.09 -17.45 -2.87
C ASP A 46 -7.36 -18.62 -2.19
N ALA A 47 -6.80 -18.38 -1.00
CA ALA A 47 -6.04 -19.39 -0.27
C ALA A 47 -6.90 -20.60 0.14
N SER A 48 -8.20 -20.40 0.38
CA SER A 48 -9.13 -21.48 0.74
C SER A 48 -9.35 -22.46 -0.42
N SER A 49 -9.61 -21.94 -1.62
CA SER A 49 -9.85 -22.75 -2.82
C SER A 49 -8.58 -23.24 -3.51
N ALA A 50 -7.39 -22.84 -3.04
CA ALA A 50 -6.13 -23.22 -3.65
C ALA A 50 -5.94 -24.75 -3.64
N LYS A 51 -6.38 -25.43 -2.57
CA LYS A 51 -6.29 -26.88 -2.45
C LYS A 51 -7.18 -27.60 -3.45
N ASP A 52 -8.44 -27.20 -3.55
CA ASP A 52 -9.40 -27.82 -4.48
C ASP A 52 -8.95 -27.67 -5.93
N VAL A 53 -8.36 -26.52 -6.28
CA VAL A 53 -7.80 -26.30 -7.62
C VAL A 53 -6.57 -27.16 -7.88
N SER A 54 -5.72 -27.36 -6.88
CA SER A 54 -4.57 -28.26 -6.99
C SER A 54 -4.98 -29.73 -7.12
N ASP A 55 -5.97 -30.18 -6.34
CA ASP A 55 -6.48 -31.55 -6.37
C ASP A 55 -7.22 -31.86 -7.69
N ALA A 56 -7.91 -30.87 -8.26
CA ALA A 56 -8.57 -30.98 -9.56
C ALA A 56 -7.63 -30.79 -10.76
N CYS A 57 -6.38 -30.37 -10.55
CA CYS A 57 -5.45 -30.09 -11.64
C CYS A 57 -4.88 -31.40 -12.22
N ILE A 58 -4.88 -31.50 -13.55
CA ILE A 58 -4.24 -32.62 -14.26
C ILE A 58 -2.71 -32.55 -14.13
N TYR A 59 -2.16 -31.33 -14.00
CA TYR A 59 -0.73 -31.10 -13.89
C TYR A 59 -0.26 -31.20 -12.44
N GLN A 60 0.70 -32.09 -12.19
CA GLN A 60 1.33 -32.20 -10.87
C GLN A 60 2.24 -30.98 -10.62
N GLY A 61 2.03 -30.28 -9.50
CA GLY A 61 2.86 -29.15 -9.08
C GLY A 61 2.61 -27.83 -9.84
N TYR A 62 1.42 -27.63 -10.41
CA TYR A 62 1.08 -26.39 -11.11
C TYR A 62 1.13 -25.16 -10.18
N GLU A 63 1.94 -24.16 -10.55
CA GLU A 63 2.00 -22.89 -9.84
C GLU A 63 0.89 -21.94 -10.31
N LEU A 64 0.06 -21.50 -9.36
CA LEU A 64 -1.02 -20.56 -9.64
C LEU A 64 -0.48 -19.16 -10.01
N PRO A 65 -0.95 -18.55 -11.11
CA PRO A 65 -0.56 -17.21 -11.49
C PRO A 65 -0.97 -16.14 -10.47
N LYS A 66 -0.30 -14.98 -10.56
CA LYS A 66 -0.57 -13.80 -9.72
C LYS A 66 -1.22 -12.69 -10.53
N THR A 67 -2.24 -12.06 -9.96
CA THR A 67 -2.78 -10.79 -10.45
C THR A 67 -1.95 -9.62 -9.93
N TYR A 68 -1.60 -8.73 -10.85
CA TYR A 68 -0.87 -7.50 -10.57
C TYR A 68 -1.78 -6.31 -10.82
N GLN A 69 -2.15 -5.60 -9.75
CA GLN A 69 -3.05 -4.45 -9.86
C GLN A 69 -2.40 -3.20 -9.25
N LYS A 70 -2.16 -2.20 -10.10
CA LYS A 70 -1.74 -0.88 -9.66
C LYS A 70 -2.95 0.02 -9.47
N GLN A 71 -3.35 0.20 -8.22
CA GLN A 71 -4.53 0.94 -7.86
C GLN A 71 -4.25 2.41 -7.61
N TYR A 72 -5.08 3.27 -8.21
CA TYR A 72 -5.04 4.72 -8.02
C TYR A 72 -6.31 5.19 -7.30
N TYR A 73 -6.14 5.85 -6.17
CA TYR A 73 -7.23 6.41 -5.38
C TYR A 73 -7.15 7.94 -5.27
N CYS A 74 -8.32 8.59 -5.29
CA CYS A 74 -8.45 9.95 -4.80
C CYS A 74 -8.39 9.98 -3.26
N VAL A 75 -8.09 11.15 -2.68
CA VAL A 75 -7.94 11.29 -1.22
C VAL A 75 -9.23 10.93 -0.48
N SER A 76 -10.39 11.31 -1.03
CA SER A 76 -11.70 11.02 -0.42
C SER A 76 -11.96 9.51 -0.34
N CYS A 77 -11.83 8.78 -1.45
CA CYS A 77 -12.02 7.32 -1.47
C CYS A 77 -11.01 6.59 -0.59
N ALA A 78 -9.76 7.06 -0.56
CA ALA A 78 -8.73 6.43 0.26
C ALA A 78 -8.98 6.58 1.77
N VAL A 79 -9.58 7.68 2.20
CA VAL A 79 -9.98 7.88 3.61
C VAL A 79 -11.24 7.07 3.93
N HIS A 80 -12.24 7.10 3.05
CA HIS A 80 -13.50 6.36 3.24
C HIS A 80 -13.29 4.85 3.32
N ARG A 81 -12.43 4.27 2.46
CA ARG A 81 -12.07 2.84 2.49
C ARG A 81 -10.97 2.51 3.50
N HIS A 82 -10.58 3.45 4.36
CA HIS A 82 -9.52 3.29 5.36
C HIS A 82 -8.14 2.85 4.83
N VAL A 83 -7.86 3.08 3.54
CA VAL A 83 -6.53 2.83 2.93
C VAL A 83 -5.48 3.80 3.50
N VAL A 84 -5.91 5.00 3.88
CA VAL A 84 -5.11 6.00 4.60
C VAL A 84 -5.89 6.45 5.83
N ARG A 85 -5.20 6.59 6.95
CA ARG A 85 -5.79 7.03 8.23
C ARG A 85 -5.33 8.45 8.60
N PRO A 86 -6.15 9.25 9.28
CA PRO A 86 -5.71 10.50 9.87
C PRO A 86 -4.59 10.25 10.89
N ARG A 87 -3.64 11.18 10.98
CA ARG A 87 -2.47 11.09 11.89
C ARG A 87 -2.30 12.39 12.66
N ASN A 88 -1.80 12.27 13.90
CA ASN A 88 -1.39 13.39 14.73
C ASN A 88 -0.35 14.26 14.00
N VAL A 89 -0.35 15.57 14.26
CA VAL A 89 0.49 16.59 13.63
C VAL A 89 1.96 16.17 13.59
N ASN A 90 2.51 15.73 14.72
CA ASN A 90 3.91 15.34 14.87
C ASN A 90 4.27 14.15 13.98
N VAL A 91 3.36 13.17 13.87
CA VAL A 91 3.58 11.92 13.12
C VAL A 91 3.38 12.11 11.61
N ARG A 92 2.72 13.18 11.14
CA ARG A 92 2.48 13.42 9.70
C ARG A 92 3.76 13.49 8.87
N ARG A 93 4.88 13.91 9.47
CA ARG A 93 6.18 14.03 8.80
C ARG A 93 6.84 12.67 8.53
N ASN A 94 6.47 11.64 9.28
CA ASN A 94 6.99 10.30 9.06
C ASN A 94 6.49 9.73 7.72
N ARG A 95 7.42 9.30 6.86
CA ARG A 95 7.18 8.72 5.53
C ARG A 95 7.52 7.24 5.44
N VAL A 96 8.00 6.63 6.52
CA VAL A 96 8.31 5.20 6.58
C VAL A 96 7.00 4.41 6.40
N PRO A 97 6.94 3.46 5.45
CA PRO A 97 5.74 2.66 5.27
C PRO A 97 5.56 1.70 6.45
N LEU A 98 4.30 1.45 6.82
CA LEU A 98 3.97 0.69 8.03
C LEU A 98 4.54 -0.74 8.03
N PHE A 99 4.55 -1.41 6.88
CA PHE A 99 5.08 -2.78 6.78
C PHE A 99 6.58 -2.86 7.10
N LEU A 100 7.35 -1.83 6.75
CA LEU A 100 8.78 -1.79 7.05
C LEU A 100 9.00 -1.56 8.54
N LYS A 101 8.20 -0.67 9.14
CA LYS A 101 8.25 -0.39 10.58
C LYS A 101 7.97 -1.65 11.41
N LEU A 102 6.88 -2.36 11.10
CA LEU A 102 6.52 -3.61 11.79
C LEU A 102 7.58 -4.71 11.64
N ARG A 103 8.26 -4.76 10.50
CA ARG A 103 9.33 -5.75 10.26
C ARG A 103 10.56 -5.46 11.13
N LEU A 104 10.95 -4.20 11.26
CA LEU A 104 12.07 -3.78 12.11
C LEU A 104 11.78 -4.03 13.59
N GLU A 105 10.59 -3.66 14.06
CA GLU A 105 10.16 -3.91 15.46
C GLU A 105 10.19 -5.41 15.80
N LYS A 106 9.73 -6.27 14.89
CA LYS A 106 9.80 -7.74 15.07
C LYS A 106 11.24 -8.27 15.14
N LEU A 107 12.16 -7.68 14.38
CA LEU A 107 13.58 -8.07 14.42
C LEU A 107 14.24 -7.64 15.72
N GLU A 108 13.97 -6.42 16.18
CA GLU A 108 14.45 -5.90 17.46
C GLU A 108 13.97 -6.75 18.63
N GLN A 109 12.68 -7.13 18.64
CA GLN A 109 12.13 -8.05 19.64
C GLN A 109 12.81 -9.42 19.62
N ARG A 110 13.08 -9.99 18.44
CA ARG A 110 13.81 -11.27 18.33
C ARG A 110 15.25 -11.16 18.84
N ASN A 111 15.92 -10.05 18.57
CA ASN A 111 17.30 -9.83 19.03
C ASN A 111 17.36 -9.61 20.54
N ALA A 112 16.42 -8.84 21.11
CA ALA A 112 16.30 -8.65 22.55
C ALA A 112 16.02 -9.99 23.28
N GLN A 113 15.17 -10.84 22.71
CA GLN A 113 14.90 -12.19 23.24
C GLN A 113 16.09 -13.15 23.17
N ARG A 114 17.05 -12.92 22.26
CA ARG A 114 18.30 -13.70 22.19
C ARG A 114 19.28 -13.27 23.27
N LEU A 115 19.47 -11.96 23.42
CA LEU A 115 20.33 -11.37 24.45
C LEU A 115 19.86 -11.64 25.88
N SER A 116 18.55 -11.82 26.10
CA SER A 116 18.00 -12.16 27.42
C SER A 116 18.10 -13.64 27.78
N LYS A 117 18.53 -14.50 26.85
CA LYS A 117 18.67 -15.96 27.04
C LYS A 117 20.12 -16.39 27.22
N GLU A 118 21.06 -15.48 26.95
CA GLU A 118 22.48 -15.58 27.32
C GLU A 118 22.69 -14.99 28.71
#